data_AF-A0A526NEB0-F1
#
_entry.id   AF-A0A526NEB0-F1
#
_cell.length_a   1.000
_cell.length_b   1.000
_cell.length_c   1.000
_cell.angle_alpha   90.00
_cell.angle_beta   90.00
_cell.angle_gamma   90.00
#
_symmetry.space_group_name_H-M   'P 1'
#
loop_
_entity.id
_entity.type
_entity.pdbx_description
1 polymer ?
#
loop_
_entity_poly.entity_id
_entity_poly.type
_entity_poly.pdbx_seq_one_letter_code
_entity_poly.pdbx_strand_id
1 'polypeptide(L)' 'MVFEGCHGDPSKSQGAGIFDPSELALLARAFEQLKLEGQSTGQREALASRIIANHMAGVTDETELISLSRQPLGR' A
#
# COMPACT_ATOMS: atom_id res chain seq x y z
N MET A 1 14.59 -12.32 -38.58
CA MET A 1 13.37 -13.15 -38.38
C MET A 1 13.46 -13.75 -36.98
N VAL A 2 12.52 -13.35 -36.10
CA VAL A 2 11.79 -14.11 -35.05
C VAL A 2 12.26 -15.55 -34.71
N PHE A 3 12.20 -16.10 -33.47
CA PHE A 3 11.41 -15.85 -32.25
C PHE A 3 12.07 -16.62 -31.06
N GLU A 4 11.64 -16.31 -29.83
CA GLU A 4 11.68 -17.11 -28.57
C GLU A 4 12.66 -16.68 -27.46
N GLY A 5 12.08 -16.29 -26.32
CA GLY A 5 12.81 -15.97 -25.10
C GLY A 5 12.17 -14.94 -24.16
N CYS A 6 10.83 -14.87 -24.06
CA CYS A 6 10.18 -14.19 -22.93
C CYS A 6 10.46 -14.98 -21.64
N HIS A 7 11.57 -14.69 -20.95
CA HIS A 7 11.80 -15.12 -19.58
C HIS A 7 11.48 -13.94 -18.67
N GLY A 8 10.23 -13.90 -18.20
CA GLY A 8 9.89 -13.09 -17.05
C GLY A 8 10.51 -13.71 -15.81
N ASP A 9 11.22 -12.90 -15.03
CA ASP A 9 11.30 -13.03 -13.57
C ASP A 9 12.07 -11.83 -12.98
N PRO A 10 11.40 -10.75 -12.56
CA PRO A 10 11.90 -9.88 -11.50
C PRO A 10 11.59 -10.46 -10.10
N SER A 11 11.32 -11.77 -9.97
CA SER A 11 11.00 -12.41 -8.69
C SER A 11 12.27 -12.76 -7.90
N LYS A 12 13.06 -11.72 -7.62
CA LYS A 12 14.08 -11.72 -6.58
C LYS A 12 13.83 -10.50 -5.68
N SER A 13 12.67 -10.46 -5.04
CA SER A 13 12.51 -9.79 -3.74
C SER A 13 13.25 -10.61 -2.68
N GLN A 14 14.58 -10.68 -2.80
CA GLN A 14 15.46 -11.14 -1.75
C GLN A 14 16.21 -9.91 -1.22
N GLY A 15 15.58 -9.25 -0.25
CA GLY A 15 16.25 -8.37 0.70
C GLY A 15 16.52 -6.93 0.23
N ALA A 16 15.53 -6.04 0.43
CA ALA A 16 15.76 -4.64 0.85
C ALA A 16 14.48 -3.78 0.94
N GLY A 17 13.28 -4.30 0.61
CA GLY A 17 12.02 -3.60 0.78
C GLY A 17 11.00 -4.49 1.48
N ILE A 18 10.40 -4.02 2.56
CA ILE A 18 9.38 -4.77 3.33
C ILE A 18 8.09 -4.99 2.50
N PHE A 19 7.92 -4.23 1.40
CA PHE A 19 6.75 -4.26 0.53
C PHE A 19 7.17 -4.38 -0.94
N ASP A 20 6.45 -5.19 -1.71
CA ASP A 20 6.59 -5.30 -3.16
C ASP A 20 6.05 -4.04 -3.87
N PRO A 21 6.48 -3.74 -5.11
CA PRO A 21 6.01 -2.56 -5.85
C PRO A 21 4.48 -2.55 -6.05
N SER A 22 3.88 -3.73 -6.18
CA SER A 22 2.41 -3.88 -6.26
C SER A 22 1.72 -3.51 -4.95
N GLU A 23 2.32 -3.85 -3.81
CA GLU A 23 1.81 -3.49 -2.49
C GLU A 23 1.96 -1.99 -2.25
N LEU A 24 3.13 -1.42 -2.56
CA LEU A 24 3.35 0.03 -2.49
C LEU A 24 2.35 0.81 -3.35
N ALA A 25 2.03 0.32 -4.55
CA ALA A 25 1.02 0.93 -5.41
C ALA A 25 -0.38 0.89 -4.77
N LEU A 26 -0.73 -0.19 -4.08
CA LEU A 26 -2.00 -0.32 -3.35
C LEU A 26 -2.06 0.62 -2.14
N LEU A 27 -0.99 0.67 -1.33
CA LEU A 27 -0.88 1.58 -0.19
C LEU A 27 -0.99 3.04 -0.64
N ALA A 28 -0.33 3.41 -1.74
CA ALA A 28 -0.37 4.76 -2.29
C ALA A 28 -1.78 5.14 -2.79
N ARG A 29 -2.47 4.25 -3.49
CA ARG A 29 -3.85 4.48 -3.96
C ARG A 29 -4.83 4.65 -2.80
N ALA A 30 -4.76 3.75 -1.81
CA ALA A 30 -5.58 3.84 -0.61
C ALA A 30 -5.33 5.18 0.11
N PHE A 31 -4.06 5.56 0.27
CA PHE A 31 -3.69 6.83 0.88
C PHE A 31 -4.24 8.04 0.13
N GLU A 32 -4.10 8.09 -1.20
CA GLU A 32 -4.64 9.18 -2.02
C GLU A 32 -6.18 9.27 -1.94
N GLN A 33 -6.89 8.13 -1.86
CA GLN A 33 -8.35 8.13 -1.67
C GLN A 33 -8.79 8.61 -0.28
N LEU A 34 -7.94 8.46 0.72
CA LEU A 34 -8.21 8.83 2.11
C LEU A 34 -7.70 10.24 2.46
N LYS A 35 -6.69 10.72 1.74
CA LYS A 35 -6.12 12.05 1.89
C LYS A 35 -7.17 13.08 1.46
N LEU A 36 -7.55 13.95 2.39
CA LEU A 36 -8.39 15.11 2.11
C LEU A 36 -7.50 16.31 1.82
N GLU A 37 -7.89 17.13 0.84
CA GLU A 37 -7.25 18.42 0.59
C GLU A 37 -7.37 19.29 1.85
N GLY A 38 -6.23 19.78 2.34
CA GLY A 38 -6.15 20.58 3.57
C GLY A 38 -5.80 19.82 4.86
N GLN A 39 -5.57 18.49 4.83
CA GLN A 39 -5.06 17.79 6.01
C GLN A 39 -3.66 18.27 6.41
N SER A 40 -3.46 18.44 7.73
CA SER A 40 -2.15 18.71 8.32
C SER A 40 -1.21 17.52 8.15
N THR A 41 0.10 17.78 8.12
CA THR A 41 1.14 16.74 7.98
C THR A 41 0.94 15.59 8.98
N GLY A 42 0.64 15.89 10.25
CA GLY A 42 0.41 14.86 11.27
C GLY A 42 -0.84 13.99 11.02
N GLN A 43 -1.89 14.53 10.38
CA GLN A 43 -3.07 13.73 10.00
C GLN A 43 -2.72 12.75 8.87
N ARG A 44 -1.91 13.20 7.92
CA ARG A 44 -1.39 12.37 6.83
C ARG A 44 -0.46 11.28 7.37
N GLU A 45 0.43 11.59 8.29
CA GLU A 45 1.31 10.60 8.92
C GLU A 45 0.50 9.55 9.70
N ALA A 46 -0.49 9.98 10.49
CA ALA A 46 -1.38 9.07 11.20
C ALA A 46 -2.17 8.16 10.23
N LEU A 47 -2.62 8.71 9.10
CA LEU A 47 -3.30 7.96 8.05
C LEU A 47 -2.37 6.93 7.41
N ALA A 48 -1.17 7.33 7.00
CA ALA A 48 -0.18 6.42 6.42
C ALA A 48 0.16 5.27 7.38
N SER A 49 0.34 5.58 8.67
CA SER A 49 0.59 4.57 9.70
C SER A 49 -0.54 3.55 9.82
N ARG A 50 -1.81 3.99 9.75
CA ARG A 50 -2.97 3.08 9.76
C ARG A 50 -3.01 2.16 8.56
N ILE A 51 -2.76 2.70 7.37
CA ILE A 51 -2.75 1.91 6.13
C ILE A 51 -1.66 0.83 6.22
N ILE A 52 -0.46 1.18 6.68
CA ILE A 52 0.63 0.21 6.87
C ILE A 52 0.26 -0.82 7.94
N ALA A 53 -0.31 -0.42 9.07
CA ALA A 53 -0.72 -1.33 10.15
C ALA A 53 -1.81 -2.31 9.71
N ASN A 54 -2.84 -1.85 9.00
CA ASN A 54 -3.88 -2.71 8.45
C ASN A 54 -3.31 -3.68 7.42
N HIS A 55 -2.39 -3.23 6.57
CA HIS A 55 -1.72 -4.11 5.62
C HIS A 55 -0.85 -5.17 6.29
N MET A 56 -0.09 -4.79 7.33
CA MET A 56 0.66 -5.74 8.16
C MET A 56 -0.25 -6.73 8.94
N ALA A 57 -1.51 -6.36 9.19
CA ALA A 57 -2.52 -7.28 9.75
C ALA A 57 -3.04 -8.30 8.70
N GLY A 58 -2.54 -8.26 7.47
CA GLY A 58 -2.90 -9.16 6.37
C GLY A 58 -3.95 -8.58 5.41
N VAL A 59 -4.29 -7.30 5.51
CA VAL A 59 -5.25 -6.65 4.61
C VAL A 59 -4.56 -6.30 3.30
N THR A 60 -4.90 -7.02 2.24
CA THR A 60 -4.35 -6.82 0.89
C THR A 60 -5.39 -6.30 -0.10
N ASP A 61 -6.66 -6.22 0.29
CA ASP A 61 -7.72 -5.65 -0.54
C ASP A 61 -7.78 -4.13 -0.38
N GLU A 62 -7.79 -3.39 -1.48
CA GLU A 62 -7.80 -1.93 -1.49
C GLU A 62 -9.05 -1.36 -0.80
N THR A 63 -10.23 -1.96 -1.04
CA THR A 63 -11.51 -1.47 -0.51
C THR A 63 -11.57 -1.67 1.00
N GLU A 64 -11.18 -2.86 1.46
CA GLU A 64 -11.08 -3.18 2.88
C GLU A 64 -10.04 -2.29 3.58
N LEU A 65 -8.88 -2.09 2.96
CA LEU A 65 -7.81 -1.27 3.50
C LEU A 65 -8.26 0.19 3.68
N ILE A 66 -8.98 0.73 2.71
CA ILE A 66 -9.58 2.07 2.79
C ILE A 66 -10.62 2.11 3.90
N SER A 67 -11.53 1.14 3.96
CA SER A 67 -12.59 1.07 4.96
C SER A 67 -12.03 1.04 6.39
N LEU A 68 -11.04 0.18 6.63
CA LEU A 68 -10.38 0.04 7.93
C LEU A 68 -9.52 1.25 8.29
N SER A 69 -8.85 1.86 7.31
CA SER A 69 -7.99 3.03 7.56
C SER A 69 -8.77 4.34 7.76
N ARG A 70 -10.05 4.40 7.33
CA ARG A 70 -10.97 5.50 7.68
C ARG A 70 -11.31 5.52 9.16
N GLN A 71 -11.34 4.35 9.81
CA GLN A 71 -11.66 4.28 11.22
C GLN A 71 -10.41 4.64 12.04
N PRO A 72 -10.54 5.51 13.06
CA PRO A 72 -9.49 5.62 14.07
C PRO A 72 -9.30 4.23 14.71
N LEU A 73 -8.05 3.84 14.98
CA LEU A 73 -7.64 2.54 15.54
C LEU A 73 -8.13 2.28 16.99
N GLY A 74 -9.31 2.76 17.35
CA GLY A 74 -9.82 2.71 18.70
C GLY A 74 -9.32 3.88 19.54
N ARG A 75 -10.22 4.29 20.42
CA ARG A 75 -10.16 5.40 21.36
C ARG A 75 -9.44 4.99 22.64
#